data_AF-N8W5G4-F1
#
_entry.id   AF-N8W5G4-F1
#
_cell.length_a   1.000
_cell.length_b   1.000
_cell.length_c   1.000
_cell.angle_alpha   90.00
_cell.angle_beta   90.00
_cell.angle_gamma   90.00
#
_symmetry.space_group_name_H-M   'P 1'
#
loop_
_entity.id
_entity.type
_entity.pdbx_description
1 polymer ?
#
loop_
_entity_poly.entity_id
_entity_poly.type
_entity_poly.pdbx_seq_one_letter_code
_entity_poly.pdbx_strand_id
1 'polypeptide(L)'
;MNQKSSLNSQITQFGRILNELNIDIIFANSPQAKGRVERANRTLQDRLIKEMRLEGISSIAEANAWLPCFIEHFNQKFAKCARNSKNLHLPLTESNLELDDIFTWQEPRKVTKNLTITYDKCIYILEPTELNHKLAGQYISILEYPDGTLALMHEGRKLNYSIFNKLAGLQQNEIVENKRLGSVLAHIQQQHEVLEKQNKRSRAKKSMPSRKAQKAVIEQRNLNPVLDSCG
;
A
#
# COMPACT_ATOMS: atom_id res chain seq x y z
N MET A 1 2.49 -9.55 -31.06
CA MET A 1 3.89 -9.10 -30.90
C MET A 1 4.17 -8.98 -29.41
N ASN A 2 5.01 -9.88 -28.88
CA ASN A 2 5.51 -9.80 -27.50
C ASN A 2 6.43 -8.58 -27.39
N GLN A 3 5.93 -7.48 -26.84
CA GLN A 3 6.84 -6.48 -26.31
C GLN A 3 7.36 -7.04 -24.99
N LYS A 4 8.54 -7.67 -25.05
CA LYS A 4 9.45 -7.75 -23.90
C LYS A 4 9.68 -6.30 -23.49
N SER A 5 8.95 -5.82 -22.49
CA SER A 5 9.17 -4.50 -21.91
C SER A 5 10.62 -4.47 -21.45
N SER A 6 11.35 -3.45 -21.91
CA SER A 6 12.76 -3.27 -21.63
C SER A 6 13.07 -3.37 -20.13
N LEU A 7 14.29 -3.81 -19.84
CA LEU A 7 14.91 -4.00 -18.52
C LEU A 7 14.97 -2.76 -17.60
N ASN A 8 14.12 -1.73 -17.79
CA ASN A 8 14.04 -0.53 -16.96
C ASN A 8 12.62 0.03 -16.77
N SER A 9 11.58 -0.78 -17.00
CA SER A 9 10.24 -0.45 -16.53
C SER A 9 10.16 -0.69 -15.02
N GLN A 10 10.03 0.37 -14.21
CA GLN A 10 9.76 0.26 -12.77
C GLN A 10 8.53 -0.65 -12.57
N ILE A 11 8.75 -1.86 -12.07
CA ILE A 11 7.68 -2.79 -11.70
C ILE A 11 6.82 -2.09 -10.65
N THR A 12 5.50 -2.05 -10.88
CA THR A 12 4.56 -1.48 -9.90
C THR A 12 4.53 -2.36 -8.65
N GLN A 13 4.12 -1.82 -7.50
CA GLN A 13 3.95 -2.66 -6.30
C GLN A 13 3.05 -3.86 -6.54
N PHE A 14 1.98 -3.67 -7.31
CA PHE A 14 1.09 -4.76 -7.69
C PHE A 14 1.81 -5.83 -8.52
N GLY A 15 2.61 -5.42 -9.52
CA GLY A 15 3.42 -6.35 -10.30
C GLY A 15 4.47 -7.08 -9.47
N ARG A 16 5.06 -6.41 -8.47
CA ARG A 16 6.01 -7.00 -7.52
C ARG A 16 5.33 -8.11 -6.71
N ILE A 17 4.18 -7.81 -6.10
CA ILE A 17 3.40 -8.75 -5.29
C ILE A 17 3.05 -10.00 -6.11
N LEU A 18 2.56 -9.83 -7.34
CA LEU A 18 2.20 -10.96 -8.18
C LEU A 18 3.41 -11.83 -8.54
N ASN A 19 4.57 -11.22 -8.80
CA ASN A 19 5.80 -11.97 -9.04
C ASN A 19 6.27 -12.75 -7.80
N GLU A 20 6.16 -12.16 -6.60
CA GLU A 20 6.50 -12.84 -5.33
C GLU A 20 5.57 -14.02 -5.03
N LEU A 21 4.29 -13.91 -5.38
CA LEU A 21 3.32 -15.01 -5.27
C LEU A 21 3.36 -16.00 -6.45
N ASN A 22 4.33 -15.86 -7.37
CA ASN A 22 4.43 -16.67 -8.58
C ASN A 22 3.14 -16.66 -9.43
N ILE A 23 2.50 -15.49 -9.53
CA ILE A 23 1.29 -15.24 -10.31
C ILE A 23 1.66 -14.44 -11.56
N ASP A 24 1.46 -15.07 -12.72
CA ASP A 24 1.64 -14.40 -14.00
C ASP A 24 0.47 -13.47 -14.35
N ILE A 25 0.79 -12.23 -14.71
CA ILE A 25 -0.21 -11.27 -15.21
C ILE A 25 -0.48 -11.54 -16.69
N ILE A 26 -1.70 -11.94 -16.99
CA ILE A 26 -2.19 -12.03 -18.37
C ILE A 26 -3.04 -10.80 -18.68
N PHE A 27 -2.51 -9.90 -19.52
CA PHE A 27 -3.25 -8.70 -19.91
C PHE A 27 -4.38 -9.03 -20.90
N ALA A 28 -5.57 -8.47 -20.64
CA ALA A 28 -6.76 -8.65 -21.47
C ALA A 28 -6.66 -7.86 -22.80
N ASN A 29 -5.93 -8.43 -23.76
CA ASN A 29 -5.72 -7.83 -25.08
C ASN A 29 -6.88 -8.06 -26.06
N SER A 30 -7.94 -8.78 -25.65
CA SER A 30 -9.15 -9.02 -26.44
C SER A 30 -10.41 -8.54 -25.71
N PRO A 31 -11.48 -8.16 -26.43
CA PRO A 31 -12.77 -7.85 -25.81
C PRO A 31 -13.33 -8.99 -24.94
N GLN A 32 -13.10 -10.23 -25.33
CA GLN A 32 -13.55 -11.44 -24.61
C GLN A 32 -12.85 -11.60 -23.26
N ALA A 33 -11.60 -11.15 -23.14
CA ALA A 33 -10.85 -11.19 -21.87
C ALA A 33 -11.27 -10.06 -20.91
N LYS A 34 -12.10 -9.10 -21.35
CA LYS A 34 -12.59 -8.00 -20.50
C LYS A 34 -13.90 -8.41 -19.83
N GLY A 35 -13.88 -8.59 -18.52
CA GLY A 35 -15.06 -9.00 -17.73
C GLY A 35 -16.28 -8.07 -17.83
N ARG A 36 -16.12 -6.81 -18.27
CA ARG A 36 -17.23 -5.86 -18.50
C ARG A 36 -18.06 -6.17 -19.76
N VAL A 37 -17.50 -6.94 -20.69
CA VAL A 37 -18.20 -7.35 -21.93
C VAL A 37 -19.11 -8.56 -21.66
N GLU A 38 -18.85 -9.31 -20.58
CA GLU A 38 -19.70 -10.41 -20.14
C GLU A 38 -21.04 -9.92 -19.59
N ARG A 39 -22.13 -10.37 -20.23
CA ARG A 39 -23.51 -9.96 -19.88
C ARG A 39 -23.87 -10.32 -18.44
N ALA A 40 -23.36 -11.45 -17.94
CA ALA A 40 -23.59 -11.90 -16.57
C ALA A 40 -23.00 -10.93 -15.53
N ASN A 41 -21.76 -10.48 -15.73
CA ASN A 41 -21.08 -9.55 -14.81
C ASN A 41 -21.77 -8.18 -14.79
N ARG A 42 -22.21 -7.69 -15.95
CA ARG A 42 -23.00 -6.46 -16.02
C ARG A 42 -24.32 -6.59 -15.25
N THR A 43 -25.01 -7.73 -15.41
CA THR A 43 -26.27 -8.01 -14.71
C THR A 43 -26.07 -8.06 -13.19
N LEU A 44 -24.98 -8.71 -12.73
CA LEU A 44 -24.62 -8.76 -11.31
C LEU A 44 -24.38 -7.35 -10.74
N GLN A 45 -23.55 -6.54 -11.40
CA GLN A 45 -23.23 -5.17 -10.95
C GLN A 45 -24.47 -4.27 -10.91
N ASP A 46 -25.32 -4.34 -11.94
CA ASP A 46 -26.55 -3.53 -12.01
C ASP A 46 -27.58 -3.96 -10.95
N ARG A 47 -27.66 -5.26 -10.63
CA ARG A 47 -28.59 -5.79 -9.63
C ARG A 47 -28.14 -5.54 -8.21
N LEU A 48 -26.86 -5.76 -7.90
CA LEU A 48 -26.32 -5.58 -6.55
C LEU A 48 -26.72 -4.22 -5.96
N ILE A 49 -26.52 -3.14 -6.72
CA ILE A 49 -26.84 -1.77 -6.28
C ILE A 49 -28.36 -1.58 -6.08
N LYS A 50 -29.20 -2.20 -6.92
CA LYS A 50 -30.66 -2.05 -6.84
C LYS A 50 -31.24 -2.81 -5.66
N GLU A 51 -30.79 -4.04 -5.45
CA GLU A 51 -31.22 -4.88 -4.33
C GLU A 51 -30.77 -4.25 -3.00
N MET A 52 -29.54 -3.72 -2.92
CA MET A 52 -29.11 -2.93 -1.75
C MET A 52 -30.04 -1.74 -1.45
N ARG A 53 -30.51 -1.04 -2.49
CA ARG A 53 -31.45 0.08 -2.32
C ARG A 53 -32.84 -0.38 -1.88
N LEU A 54 -33.31 -1.54 -2.34
CA LEU A 54 -34.59 -2.11 -1.92
C LEU A 54 -34.56 -2.51 -0.44
N GLU A 55 -33.42 -3.02 0.03
CA GLU A 55 -33.17 -3.37 1.43
C GLU A 55 -32.82 -2.16 2.31
N GLY A 56 -32.81 -0.94 1.76
CA GLY A 56 -32.52 0.28 2.50
C GLY A 56 -31.07 0.39 3.00
N ILE A 57 -30.15 -0.39 2.44
CA ILE A 57 -28.75 -0.45 2.88
C ILE A 57 -28.04 0.85 2.50
N SER A 58 -27.48 1.51 3.52
CA SER A 58 -26.80 2.80 3.35
C SER A 58 -25.40 2.85 3.96
N SER A 59 -24.98 1.76 4.63
CA SER A 59 -23.64 1.61 5.19
C SER A 59 -22.90 0.40 4.64
N ILE A 60 -21.57 0.45 4.71
CA ILE A 60 -20.70 -0.66 4.28
C ILE A 60 -20.87 -1.88 5.21
N ALA A 61 -21.07 -1.64 6.52
CA ALA A 61 -21.28 -2.70 7.49
C ALA A 61 -22.55 -3.51 7.18
N GLU A 62 -23.68 -2.83 6.92
CA GLU A 62 -24.92 -3.46 6.48
C GLU A 62 -24.74 -4.21 5.15
N ALA A 63 -24.01 -3.62 4.21
CA ALA A 63 -23.73 -4.27 2.93
C ALA A 63 -22.95 -5.58 3.12
N ASN A 64 -21.90 -5.58 3.94
CA ASN A 64 -21.10 -6.77 4.21
C ASN A 64 -21.91 -7.87 4.91
N ALA A 65 -22.80 -7.51 5.84
CA ALA A 65 -23.70 -8.46 6.49
C ALA A 65 -24.74 -9.06 5.52
N TRP A 66 -25.20 -8.27 4.54
CA TRP A 66 -26.21 -8.68 3.57
C TRP A 66 -25.65 -9.47 2.37
N LEU A 67 -24.39 -9.22 1.99
CA LEU A 67 -23.75 -9.82 0.81
C LEU A 67 -23.87 -11.35 0.71
N PRO A 68 -23.66 -12.15 1.78
CA PRO A 68 -23.81 -13.60 1.71
C PRO A 68 -25.21 -14.03 1.24
N CYS A 69 -26.25 -13.39 1.77
CA CYS A 69 -27.64 -13.64 1.40
C CYS A 69 -27.91 -13.29 -0.07
N PHE A 70 -27.39 -12.15 -0.52
CA PHE A 70 -27.47 -11.75 -1.93
C PHE A 70 -26.78 -12.75 -2.86
N ILE A 71 -25.57 -13.21 -2.50
CA ILE A 71 -24.80 -14.18 -3.28
C ILE A 71 -25.58 -15.49 -3.44
N GLU A 72 -26.19 -15.99 -2.36
CA GLU A 72 -27.01 -17.19 -2.41
C GLU A 72 -28.21 -17.03 -3.35
N HIS A 73 -29.01 -15.98 -3.17
CA HIS A 73 -30.17 -15.70 -4.03
C HIS A 73 -29.79 -15.47 -5.50
N PHE A 74 -28.65 -14.83 -5.76
CA PHE A 74 -28.15 -14.61 -7.10
C PHE A 74 -27.74 -15.94 -7.74
N ASN A 75 -26.99 -16.77 -7.00
CA ASN A 75 -26.50 -18.06 -7.48
C ASN A 75 -27.64 -19.05 -7.76
N GLN A 76 -28.73 -19.04 -6.97
CA GLN A 76 -29.92 -19.84 -7.26
C GLN A 76 -30.51 -19.57 -8.65
N LYS A 77 -30.42 -18.33 -9.15
CA LYS A 77 -30.99 -17.91 -10.44
C LYS A 77 -30.01 -18.04 -11.60
N PHE A 78 -28.72 -17.83 -11.36
CA PHE A 78 -27.74 -17.62 -12.44
C PHE A 78 -26.51 -18.52 -12.38
N ALA A 79 -26.26 -19.22 -11.27
CA ALA A 79 -25.09 -20.10 -11.19
C ALA A 79 -25.24 -21.25 -12.20
N LYS A 80 -24.10 -21.62 -12.79
CA LYS A 80 -23.98 -22.80 -13.63
C LYS A 80 -22.97 -23.73 -13.01
N CYS A 81 -23.29 -25.01 -12.94
CA CYS A 81 -22.33 -26.02 -12.51
C CYS A 81 -21.11 -25.98 -13.44
N ALA A 82 -19.93 -26.07 -12.84
CA ALA A 82 -18.70 -26.18 -13.61
C ALA A 82 -18.76 -27.45 -14.49
N ARG A 83 -18.28 -27.33 -15.74
CA ARG A 83 -18.23 -28.49 -16.66
C ARG A 83 -17.35 -29.62 -16.12
N ASN A 84 -16.35 -29.26 -15.33
CA ASN A 84 -15.47 -30.17 -14.60
C ASN A 84 -15.43 -29.74 -13.14
N SER A 85 -15.73 -30.66 -12.22
CA SER A 85 -15.72 -30.41 -10.78
C SER A 85 -14.33 -30.50 -10.15
N LYS A 86 -13.30 -30.87 -10.93
CA LYS A 86 -11.92 -30.96 -10.43
C LYS A 86 -11.45 -29.59 -9.97
N ASN A 87 -11.05 -29.52 -8.70
CA ASN A 87 -10.38 -28.36 -8.14
C ASN A 87 -8.96 -28.26 -8.73
N LEU A 88 -8.68 -27.16 -9.43
CA LEU A 88 -7.36 -26.84 -10.00
C LEU A 88 -6.70 -25.63 -9.32
N HIS A 89 -7.26 -25.16 -8.20
CA HIS A 89 -6.65 -24.12 -7.39
C HIS A 89 -5.34 -24.65 -6.78
N LEU A 90 -4.31 -23.79 -6.79
CA LEU A 90 -3.06 -24.07 -6.12
C LEU A 90 -3.22 -23.76 -4.62
N PRO A 91 -2.73 -24.63 -3.73
CA PRO A 91 -2.65 -24.28 -2.32
C PRO A 91 -1.67 -23.13 -2.15
N LEU A 92 -1.96 -22.26 -1.18
CA LEU A 92 -1.03 -21.21 -0.79
C LEU A 92 0.20 -21.85 -0.15
N THR A 93 1.39 -21.47 -0.61
CA THR A 93 2.67 -21.97 -0.10
C THR A 93 3.24 -21.10 1.01
N GLU A 94 2.90 -19.82 0.99
CA GLU A 94 3.39 -18.81 1.90
C GLU A 94 2.64 -18.87 3.23
N SER A 95 3.36 -18.61 4.32
CA SER A 95 2.78 -18.39 5.63
C SER A 95 2.12 -17.01 5.72
N ASN A 96 1.22 -16.82 6.69
CA ASN A 96 0.57 -15.51 6.91
C ASN A 96 1.58 -14.38 7.14
N LEU A 97 2.70 -14.65 7.84
CA LEU A 97 3.75 -13.66 8.09
C LEU A 97 4.50 -13.27 6.80
N GLU A 98 4.72 -14.23 5.90
CA GLU A 98 5.30 -13.96 4.59
C GLU A 98 4.33 -13.18 3.72
N LEU A 99 3.04 -13.50 3.75
CA LEU A 99 2.02 -12.72 3.05
C LEU A 99 1.97 -11.27 3.53
N ASP A 100 2.03 -11.05 4.84
CA ASP A 100 2.06 -9.69 5.41
C ASP A 100 3.26 -8.90 4.86
N ASP A 101 4.43 -9.54 4.77
CA ASP A 101 5.64 -8.94 4.20
C ASP A 101 5.50 -8.69 2.69
N ILE A 102 4.95 -9.65 1.94
CA ILE A 102 4.71 -9.57 0.50
C ILE A 102 3.77 -8.41 0.19
N PHE A 103 2.67 -8.24 0.93
CA PHE A 103 1.66 -7.21 0.67
C PHE A 103 2.05 -5.81 1.18
N THR A 104 3.21 -5.64 1.82
CA THR A 104 3.70 -4.31 2.20
C THR A 104 4.03 -3.43 1.01
N TRP A 105 4.05 -2.11 1.22
CA TRP A 105 4.69 -1.22 0.27
C TRP A 105 6.21 -1.39 0.39
N GLN A 106 6.88 -1.86 -0.68
CA GLN A 106 8.31 -2.11 -0.64
C GLN A 106 9.10 -1.10 -1.46
N GLU A 107 10.14 -0.50 -0.88
CA GLU A 107 11.01 0.42 -1.62
C GLU A 107 12.50 0.14 -1.36
N PRO A 108 13.31 -0.05 -2.42
CA PRO A 108 14.73 -0.22 -2.24
C PRO A 108 15.39 1.07 -1.78
N ARG A 109 16.28 0.94 -0.79
CA ARG A 109 17.11 2.02 -0.27
C ARG A 109 18.54 1.57 -0.09
N LYS A 110 19.46 2.43 -0.52
CA LYS A 110 20.88 2.21 -0.37
C LYS A 110 21.32 2.49 1.06
N VAL A 111 22.00 1.53 1.67
CA VAL A 111 22.63 1.68 2.98
C VAL A 111 23.88 2.56 2.84
N THR A 112 24.01 3.57 3.68
CA THR A 112 25.20 4.43 3.71
C THR A 112 26.38 3.72 4.38
N LYS A 113 27.60 4.27 4.26
CA LYS A 113 28.79 3.74 4.96
C LYS A 113 28.62 3.68 6.48
N ASN A 114 27.79 4.56 7.04
CA ASN A 114 27.52 4.63 8.49
C ASN A 114 26.32 3.74 8.89
N LEU A 115 25.94 2.77 8.05
CA LEU A 115 24.80 1.87 8.31
C LEU A 115 23.48 2.58 8.53
N THR A 116 23.30 3.74 7.90
CA THR A 116 22.06 4.51 7.96
C THR A 116 21.31 4.52 6.65
N ILE A 117 19.99 4.62 6.73
CA ILE A 117 19.07 4.79 5.62
C ILE A 117 18.14 5.95 5.94
N THR A 118 17.82 6.77 4.93
CA THR A 118 16.79 7.82 5.09
C THR A 118 15.51 7.40 4.39
N TYR A 119 14.40 7.42 5.12
CA TYR A 119 13.08 7.14 4.60
C TYR A 119 12.03 7.98 5.32
N ASP A 120 11.10 8.56 4.55
CA ASP A 120 10.08 9.50 5.02
C ASP A 120 10.56 10.51 6.09
N LYS A 121 11.66 11.21 5.80
CA LYS A 121 12.30 12.23 6.66
C LYS A 121 12.89 11.70 7.99
N CYS A 122 12.79 10.41 8.25
CA CYS A 122 13.44 9.75 9.38
C CYS A 122 14.76 9.11 8.91
N ILE A 123 15.73 9.04 9.81
CA ILE A 123 16.94 8.23 9.61
C ILE A 123 16.74 6.93 10.39
N TYR A 124 16.95 5.80 9.73
CA TYR A 124 16.99 4.47 10.31
C TYR A 124 18.45 4.04 10.40
N ILE A 125 18.90 3.67 11.58
CA ILE A 125 20.28 3.26 11.84
C ILE A 125 20.25 1.76 12.10
N LEU A 126 20.85 0.97 11.20
CA LEU A 126 20.97 -0.47 11.36
C LEU A 126 21.89 -0.79 12.55
N GLU A 127 21.59 -1.86 13.24
CA GLU A 127 22.45 -2.35 14.32
C GLU A 127 23.86 -2.68 13.78
N PRO A 128 24.95 -2.22 14.42
CA PRO A 128 26.31 -2.41 13.93
C PRO A 128 26.81 -3.84 14.21
N THR A 129 26.27 -4.81 13.49
CA THR A 129 26.73 -6.20 13.50
C THR A 129 27.69 -6.45 12.33
N GLU A 130 28.58 -7.44 12.43
CA GLU A 130 29.52 -7.79 11.35
C GLU A 130 28.83 -8.07 10.02
N LEU A 131 27.64 -8.68 10.07
CA LEU A 131 26.82 -8.95 8.89
C LEU A 131 26.26 -7.66 8.30
N ASN A 132 25.78 -6.73 9.14
CA ASN A 132 25.24 -5.45 8.68
C ASN A 132 26.33 -4.53 8.12
N HIS A 133 27.57 -4.61 8.61
CA HIS A 133 28.70 -3.85 8.04
C HIS A 133 28.93 -4.16 6.55
N LYS A 134 28.66 -5.39 6.11
CA LYS A 134 28.74 -5.79 4.70
C LYS A 134 27.65 -5.17 3.83
N LEU A 135 26.53 -4.76 4.43
CA LEU A 135 25.43 -4.09 3.72
C LEU A 135 25.76 -2.65 3.33
N ALA A 136 26.85 -2.06 3.86
CA ALA A 136 27.25 -0.71 3.49
C ALA A 136 27.42 -0.57 1.97
N GLY A 137 26.64 0.32 1.36
CA GLY A 137 26.62 0.52 -0.10
C GLY A 137 25.70 -0.43 -0.87
N GLN A 138 25.08 -1.42 -0.22
CA GLN A 138 24.09 -2.30 -0.81
C GLN A 138 22.68 -1.70 -0.72
N TYR A 139 21.75 -2.23 -1.52
CA TYR A 139 20.33 -1.88 -1.44
C TYR A 139 19.61 -2.89 -0.56
N ILE A 140 18.78 -2.39 0.35
CA ILE A 140 17.85 -3.20 1.14
C ILE A 140 16.42 -2.72 0.87
N SER A 141 15.44 -3.58 1.14
CA SER A 141 14.02 -3.23 1.02
C SER A 141 13.49 -2.64 2.32
N ILE A 142 12.78 -1.53 2.21
CA ILE A 142 11.93 -1.00 3.29
C ILE A 142 10.53 -1.56 3.08
N LEU A 143 9.98 -2.22 4.08
CA LEU A 143 8.61 -2.74 4.10
C LEU A 143 7.78 -1.79 4.95
N GLU A 144 6.84 -1.07 4.33
CA GLU A 144 5.83 -0.26 5.03
C GLU A 144 4.53 -1.05 5.10
N TYR A 145 4.16 -1.45 6.31
CA TYR A 145 2.95 -2.21 6.58
C TYR A 145 1.73 -1.31 6.52
N PRO A 146 0.53 -1.90 6.27
CA PRO A 146 -0.70 -1.15 6.23
C PRO A 146 -0.91 -0.30 7.48
N ASP A 147 -0.57 -0.79 8.69
CA ASP A 147 -0.70 -0.10 9.98
C ASP A 147 0.28 1.10 10.17
N GLY A 148 1.22 1.28 9.23
CA GLY A 148 2.25 2.31 9.24
C GLY A 148 3.51 1.93 10.03
N THR A 149 3.62 0.69 10.52
CA THR A 149 4.88 0.13 11.01
C THR A 149 5.84 -0.14 9.85
N LEU A 150 7.12 -0.29 10.17
CA LEU A 150 8.18 -0.46 9.18
C LEU A 150 9.09 -1.62 9.54
N ALA A 151 9.51 -2.38 8.54
CA ALA A 151 10.62 -3.32 8.64
C ALA A 151 11.68 -3.00 7.59
N LEU A 152 12.92 -3.37 7.89
CA LEU A 152 14.04 -3.32 6.96
C LEU A 152 14.43 -4.75 6.64
N MET A 153 14.48 -5.11 5.37
CA MET A 153 14.71 -6.48 4.92
C MET A 153 15.82 -6.55 3.88
N HIS A 154 16.70 -7.54 4.04
CA HIS A 154 17.72 -7.89 3.05
C HIS A 154 17.71 -9.41 2.85
N GLU A 155 17.50 -9.87 1.62
CA GLU A 155 17.55 -11.30 1.26
C GLU A 155 16.70 -12.20 2.19
N GLY A 156 15.47 -11.78 2.50
CA GLY A 156 14.56 -12.51 3.38
C GLY A 156 14.83 -12.36 4.89
N ARG A 157 15.90 -11.65 5.28
CA ARG A 157 16.22 -11.38 6.69
C ARG A 157 15.76 -9.99 7.11
N LYS A 158 14.96 -9.93 8.19
CA LYS A 158 14.63 -8.67 8.88
C LYS A 158 15.84 -8.17 9.68
N LEU A 159 16.09 -6.86 9.57
CA LEU A 159 17.21 -6.18 10.21
C LEU A 159 16.72 -5.36 11.40
N ASN A 160 17.43 -5.46 12.52
CA ASN A 160 17.22 -4.58 13.67
C ASN A 160 17.72 -3.16 13.35
N TYR A 161 16.98 -2.17 13.82
CA TYR A 161 17.33 -0.77 13.62
C TYR A 161 16.82 0.11 14.77
N SER A 162 17.43 1.29 14.89
CA SER A 162 16.95 2.39 15.71
C SER A 162 16.53 3.57 14.83
N ILE A 163 15.59 4.39 15.32
CA ILE A 163 15.08 5.54 14.57
C ILE A 163 15.67 6.82 15.13
N PHE A 164 16.34 7.59 14.27
CA PHE A 164 16.71 8.97 14.54
C PHE A 164 15.76 9.91 13.79
N ASN A 165 14.84 10.54 14.55
CA ASN A 165 13.86 11.45 14.01
C ASN A 165 14.42 12.88 13.95
N LYS A 166 14.75 13.37 12.75
CA LYS A 166 15.24 14.74 12.53
C LYS A 166 14.26 15.82 13.02
N LEU A 167 12.96 15.51 13.11
CA LEU A 167 11.91 16.47 13.47
C LEU A 167 11.59 16.46 14.97
N ALA A 168 12.07 15.49 15.76
CA ALA A 168 11.76 15.41 17.18
C ALA A 168 12.31 16.61 18.00
N GLY A 169 13.30 17.33 17.46
CA GLY A 169 13.84 18.57 18.04
C GLY A 169 13.19 19.86 17.54
N LEU A 170 12.26 19.79 16.58
CA LEU A 170 11.53 20.97 16.11
C LEU A 170 10.26 21.10 16.96
N GLN A 171 10.20 22.14 17.79
CA GLN A 171 9.00 22.57 18.52
C GLN A 171 7.91 22.94 17.50
N GLN A 172 7.15 21.94 17.03
CA GLN A 172 6.29 22.11 15.87
C GLN A 172 4.97 22.82 16.19
N ASN A 173 4.64 23.01 17.47
CA ASN A 173 3.35 23.54 17.92
C ASN A 173 3.51 24.61 19.02
N GLU A 174 4.35 25.62 18.82
CA GLU A 174 4.23 26.81 19.66
C GLU A 174 2.93 27.54 19.27
N ILE A 175 1.93 27.54 20.15
CA ILE A 175 0.66 28.24 19.92
C ILE A 175 0.97 29.73 19.92
N VAL A 176 0.97 30.33 18.74
CA VAL A 176 1.21 31.77 18.57
C VAL A 176 -0.10 32.52 18.80
N GLU A 177 -0.06 33.53 19.66
CA GLU A 177 -1.19 34.46 19.84
C GLU A 177 -1.62 35.06 18.49
N ASN A 178 -2.94 35.20 18.28
CA ASN A 178 -3.51 35.69 17.02
C ASN A 178 -2.86 36.99 16.50
N LYS A 179 -2.50 37.90 17.41
CA LYS A 179 -1.83 39.18 17.10
C LYS A 179 -0.44 39.03 16.46
N ARG A 180 0.26 37.92 16.74
CA ARG A 180 1.60 37.62 16.21
C ARG A 180 1.59 36.65 15.03
N LEU A 181 0.42 36.09 14.69
CA LEU A 181 0.25 35.15 13.59
C LEU A 181 0.72 35.75 12.26
N GLY A 182 0.32 37.00 11.98
CA GLY A 182 0.70 37.69 10.74
C GLY A 182 2.21 37.86 10.58
N SER A 183 2.91 38.28 11.63
CA SER A 183 4.38 38.43 11.60
C SER A 183 5.10 37.10 11.49
N VAL A 184 4.60 36.05 12.16
CA VAL A 184 5.19 34.71 12.09
C VAL A 184 5.00 34.12 10.69
N LEU A 185 3.81 34.26 10.09
CA LEU A 185 3.56 33.81 8.72
C LEU A 185 4.43 34.54 7.70
N ALA A 186 4.60 35.87 7.85
CA ALA A 186 5.49 36.66 6.99
C ALA A 186 6.96 36.20 7.10
N HIS A 187 7.42 35.91 8.32
CA HIS A 187 8.76 35.39 8.55
C HIS A 187 8.96 34.00 7.93
N ILE A 188 8.00 33.09 8.11
CA ILE A 188 8.02 31.75 7.48
C ILE A 188 8.05 31.88 5.95
N GLN A 189 7.28 32.81 5.38
CA GLN A 189 7.23 33.04 3.94
C GLN A 189 8.57 33.57 3.40
N GLN A 190 9.19 34.52 4.10
CA GLN A 190 10.52 35.02 3.75
C GLN A 190 11.58 33.92 3.80
N GLN A 191 11.55 33.05 4.83
CA GLN A 191 12.44 31.89 4.91
C GLN A 191 12.20 30.91 3.75
N HIS A 192 10.94 30.67 3.38
CA HIS A 192 10.60 29.83 2.22
C HIS A 192 11.15 30.40 0.91
N GLU A 193 11.03 31.71 0.67
CA GLU A 193 11.55 32.36 -0.54
C GLU A 193 13.09 32.29 -0.60
N VAL A 194 13.78 32.45 0.53
CA VAL A 194 15.24 32.29 0.60
C VAL A 194 15.66 30.86 0.27
N LEU A 195 14.95 29.86 0.78
CA LEU A 195 15.23 28.44 0.48
C LEU A 195 14.93 28.06 -0.96
N GLU A 196 13.92 28.67 -1.59
CA GLU A 196 13.64 28.53 -3.02
C GLU A 196 14.70 29.16 -3.89
N LYS A 197 15.15 30.38 -3.57
CA LYS A 197 16.27 31.04 -4.26
C LYS A 197 17.57 30.24 -4.15
N GLN A 198 17.75 29.47 -3.08
CA GLN A 198 18.89 28.57 -2.88
C GLN A 198 18.74 27.19 -3.57
N ASN A 199 17.65 26.94 -4.31
CA ASN A 199 17.37 25.65 -4.97
C ASN A 199 17.38 24.43 -4.01
N LYS A 200 17.20 24.63 -2.70
CA LYS A 200 17.17 23.56 -1.70
C LYS A 200 15.79 22.93 -1.52
N ARG A 201 14.81 23.39 -2.28
CA ARG A 201 13.42 22.92 -2.20
C ARG A 201 13.19 21.77 -3.19
N SER A 202 13.73 20.59 -2.89
CA SER A 202 13.29 19.38 -3.58
C SER A 202 11.90 18.98 -3.06
N ARG A 203 10.85 19.54 -3.66
CA ARG A 203 9.53 18.90 -3.62
C ARG A 203 9.64 17.65 -4.50
N ALA A 204 10.13 16.55 -3.93
CA ALA A 204 9.96 15.25 -4.54
C ALA A 204 8.46 15.07 -4.78
N LYS A 205 8.04 15.00 -6.05
CA LYS A 205 6.71 14.53 -6.42
C LYS A 205 6.62 13.10 -5.92
N LYS A 206 6.14 12.91 -4.68
CA LYS A 206 5.93 11.58 -4.14
C LYS A 206 4.82 10.94 -4.97
N SER A 207 5.09 9.76 -5.49
CA SER A 207 4.08 8.85 -6.03
C SER A 207 3.14 8.29 -4.93
N MET A 208 3.44 8.59 -3.65
CA MET A 208 2.73 8.07 -2.48
C MET A 208 2.09 9.14 -1.59
N PRO A 209 0.89 8.88 -1.03
CA PRO A 209 0.31 9.66 0.07
C PRO A 209 1.22 9.62 1.31
N SER A 210 1.29 10.72 2.05
CA SER A 210 2.03 10.80 3.32
C SER A 210 1.61 9.71 4.31
N ARG A 211 2.52 9.27 5.20
CA ARG A 211 2.25 8.39 6.35
C ARG A 211 1.01 8.80 7.17
N LYS A 212 0.72 10.11 7.23
CA LYS A 212 -0.49 10.66 7.87
C LYS A 212 -1.77 10.39 7.05
N ALA A 213 -1.68 10.46 5.72
CA ALA A 213 -2.77 10.09 4.82
C ALA A 213 -3.02 8.58 4.83
N GLN A 214 -1.98 7.76 5.00
CA GLN A 214 -2.14 6.31 5.17
C GLN A 214 -2.77 5.96 6.51
N LYS A 215 -2.36 6.59 7.63
CA LYS A 215 -3.04 6.44 8.93
C LYS A 215 -4.53 6.77 8.88
N ALA A 216 -4.90 7.85 8.19
CA ALA A 216 -6.31 8.18 7.97
C ALA A 216 -7.03 7.12 7.11
N VAL A 217 -6.36 6.51 6.12
CA VAL A 217 -6.92 5.41 5.31
C VAL A 217 -7.08 4.12 6.13
N ILE A 218 -6.20 3.86 7.11
CA ILE A 218 -6.33 2.71 8.03
C ILE A 218 -7.49 2.92 8.99
N GLU A 219 -7.64 4.10 9.59
CA GLU A 219 -8.82 4.44 10.39
C GLU A 219 -10.10 4.28 9.57
N GLN A 220 -10.06 4.63 8.27
CA GLN A 220 -11.17 4.38 7.34
C GLN A 220 -11.34 2.91 6.94
N ARG A 221 -10.29 2.08 6.98
CA ARG A 221 -10.34 0.63 6.71
C ARG A 221 -10.71 -0.20 7.93
N ASN A 222 -10.42 0.27 9.15
CA ASN A 222 -10.90 -0.33 10.39
C ASN A 222 -12.43 -0.18 10.54
N LEU A 223 -13.03 0.74 9.78
CA LEU A 223 -14.49 0.79 9.55
C LEU A 223 -14.98 -0.25 8.52
N ASN A 224 -14.08 -1.09 8.00
CA ASN A 224 -14.31 -2.01 6.89
C ASN A 224 -13.79 -3.42 7.22
N PRO A 225 -14.41 -4.12 8.19
CA PRO A 225 -13.99 -5.46 8.58
C PRO A 225 -14.50 -6.46 7.53
N VAL A 226 -13.63 -6.89 6.62
CA VAL A 226 -13.95 -8.00 5.71
C VAL A 226 -13.26 -9.30 6.13
N LEU A 227 -12.32 -9.31 7.09
CA LEU A 227 -11.60 -10.54 7.46
C LEU A 227 -11.18 -10.62 8.95
N ASP A 228 -12.09 -10.38 9.90
CA ASP A 228 -11.85 -10.70 11.32
C ASP A 228 -12.62 -11.94 11.83
N SER A 229 -13.15 -12.78 10.93
CA SER A 229 -13.85 -14.00 11.32
C SER A 229 -13.59 -15.16 10.38
N CYS A 230 -12.42 -15.78 10.52
CA CYS A 230 -12.21 -17.20 10.22
C CYS A 230 -11.49 -17.81 11.43
N GLY A 231 -12.28 -18.17 12.44
CA GLY A 231 -11.96 -19.21 13.43
C GLY A 231 -12.76 -20.47 13.11
#